data_AF-A0A3A5AJY3-F1
#
_entry.id   AF-A0A3A5AJY3-F1
#
_cell.length_a   1.000
_cell.length_b   1.000
_cell.length_c   1.000
_cell.angle_alpha   90.00
_cell.angle_beta   90.00
_cell.angle_gamma   90.00
#
_symmetry.space_group_name_H-M   'P 1'
#
loop_
_entity.id
_entity.type
_entity.pdbx_description
1 polymer ?
#
loop_
_entity_poly.entity_id
_entity_poly.type
_entity_poly.pdbx_seq_one_letter_code
_entity_poly.pdbx_strand_id
1 'polypeptide(L)' 'MKSFEELLAGSVAAHGHLCPGQVVGVRMALLGLRLLTFEAPP' A
#
# COMPACT_ATOMS: atom_id res chain seq x y z
N MET A 1 -3.75 -1.98 -12.94
CA MET A 1 -3.75 -1.42 -11.57
C MET A 1 -3.23 -2.50 -10.63
N LYS A 2 -2.30 -2.16 -9.72
CA LYS A 2 -1.73 -3.16 -8.78
C LYS A 2 -2.74 -3.51 -7.68
N SER A 3 -2.83 -4.77 -7.28
CA SER A 3 -3.64 -5.17 -6.11
C SER A 3 -2.98 -4.73 -4.80
N PHE A 4 -3.75 -4.79 -3.71
CA PHE A 4 -3.21 -4.60 -2.36
C PHE A 4 -2.01 -5.51 -2.07
N GLU A 5 -2.09 -6.78 -2.46
CA GLU A 5 -1.04 -7.79 -2.26
C GLU A 5 0.23 -7.45 -3.04
N GLU A 6 0.11 -6.97 -4.28
CA GLU A 6 1.26 -6.55 -5.09
C GLU A 6 1.94 -5.31 -4.52
N LEU A 7 1.15 -4.36 -4.00
CA LEU A 7 1.67 -3.16 -3.32
C LEU A 7 2.35 -3.53 -2.00
N LEU A 8 1.76 -4.43 -1.22
CA LEU A 8 2.35 -4.94 0.02
C LEU A 8 3.65 -5.69 -0.26
N ALA A 9 3.68 -6.56 -1.29
CA ALA A 9 4.89 -7.27 -1.69
C ALA A 9 6.02 -6.31 -2.08
N GLY A 10 5.69 -5.22 -2.80
CA GLY A 10 6.66 -4.16 -3.10
C GLY A 10 7.19 -3.46 -1.84
N SER A 11 6.31 -3.17 -0.87
CA SER A 11 6.70 -2.59 0.43
C SER A 11 7.63 -3.52 1.22
N VAL A 12 7.35 -4.83 1.22
CA VAL A 12 8.21 -5.85 1.84
C VAL A 12 9.57 -5.92 1.16
N ALA A 13 9.61 -5.95 -0.16
CA ALA A 13 10.87 -6.00 -0.91
C ALA A 13 11.77 -4.78 -0.64
N ALA A 14 11.19 -3.59 -0.50
CA ALA A 14 11.93 -2.37 -0.18
C ALA A 14 12.40 -2.30 1.29
N HIS A 15 11.64 -2.89 2.22
CA HIS A 15 11.95 -2.84 3.65
C HIS A 15 12.79 -4.03 4.15
N GLY A 16 12.79 -5.14 3.42
CA GLY A 16 13.55 -6.35 3.72
C GLY A 16 12.87 -7.35 4.65
N HIS A 17 11.70 -7.02 5.21
CA HIS A 17 10.87 -7.97 5.96
C HIS A 17 9.40 -7.53 5.96
N LEU A 18 8.52 -8.46 6.34
CA LEU A 18 7.11 -8.16 6.58
C LEU A 18 6.89 -7.77 8.04
N CYS A 19 6.31 -6.60 8.28
CA CYS A 19 5.86 -6.15 9.58
C CYS A 19 4.41 -5.63 9.52
N PRO A 20 3.66 -5.64 10.64
CA PRO A 20 2.29 -5.14 10.68
C PRO A 20 2.16 -3.68 10.21
N GLY A 21 3.20 -2.88 10.44
CA GLY A 21 3.24 -1.47 10.01
C GLY A 21 3.11 -1.29 8.49
N GLN A 22 3.60 -2.23 7.69
CA GLN A 22 3.47 -2.15 6.22
C GLN A 22 2.03 -2.40 5.75
N VAL A 23 1.33 -3.34 6.38
CA VAL A 23 -0.09 -3.62 6.08
C VAL A 23 -0.93 -2.36 6.32
N VAL A 24 -0.71 -1.72 7.47
CA VAL A 24 -1.39 -0.46 7.83
C VAL A 24 -0.98 0.66 6.88
N GLY A 25 0.33 0.83 6.64
CA GLY A 25 0.88 1.89 5.80
C GLY A 25 0.36 1.85 4.36
N VAL A 26 0.33 0.67 3.73
CA VAL A 26 -0.20 0.52 2.35
C VAL A 26 -1.68 0.84 2.30
N ARG A 27 -2.48 0.40 3.28
CA ARG A 27 -3.91 0.75 3.36
C ARG A 27 -4.13 2.24 3.56
N MET A 28 -3.33 2.87 4.42
CA MET A 28 -3.38 4.32 4.63
C MET A 28 -2.99 5.11 3.38
N ALA A 29 -1.99 4.65 2.62
CA ALA A 29 -1.62 5.29 1.37
C ALA A 29 -2.76 5.22 0.33
N LEU A 30 -3.37 4.04 0.16
CA LEU A 30 -4.53 3.86 -0.72
C LEU A 30 -5.73 4.73 -0.29
N LEU A 31 -6.00 4.80 1.01
CA LEU A 31 -7.04 5.68 1.56
C LEU A 31 -6.71 7.15 1.29
N GLY A 32 -5.45 7.57 1.51
CA GLY A 32 -4.98 8.93 1.27
C GLY A 32 -5.18 9.36 -0.18
N LEU A 33 -4.88 8.49 -1.14
CA LEU A 33 -5.16 8.77 -2.56
C LEU A 33 -6.64 9.08 -2.79
N ARG A 34 -7.54 8.25 -2.26
CA ARG A 34 -9.01 8.44 -2.39
C ARG A 34 -9.46 9.75 -1.75
N LEU A 35 -8.97 10.05 -0.54
CA LEU A 35 -9.32 11.28 0.19
C LEU A 35 -8.83 12.55 -0.52
N LEU A 36 -7.69 12.45 -1.21
CA LEU A 36 -7.11 13.55 -2.00
C LEU A 36 -7.64 13.59 -3.44
N THR A 37 -8.67 12.82 -3.77
CA THR A 37 -9.29 12.75 -5.11
C THR A 37 -8.34 12.25 -6.22
N PHE A 38 -7.28 11.53 -5.85
CA PHE A 38 -6.42 10.82 -6.80
C PHE A 38 -7.01 9.46 -7.14
N GLU A 39 -6.68 8.97 -8.34
CA GLU A 39 -6.96 7.58 -8.71
C GLU A 39 -6.17 6.65 -7.80
N ALA A 40 -6.88 5.86 -7.00
CA ALA A 40 -6.30 4.88 -6.10
C ALA A 40 -6.39 3.49 -6.74
N PRO A 41 -5.32 2.68 -6.70
CA PRO A 41 -5.40 1.26 -7.01
C PRO A 41 -6.54 0.55 -6.26
N PRO A 42 -7.13 -0.50 -6.86
CA PRO A 42 -8.28 -1.21 -6.32
C PRO A 42 -7.97 -1.85 -4.95
#